data_AF-A0A933M308-F1
#
_entry.id   AF-A0A933M308-F1
#
_cell.length_a   1.000
_cell.length_b   1.000
_cell.length_c   1.000
_cell.angle_alpha   90.00
_cell.angle_beta   90.00
_cell.angle_gamma   90.00
#
_symmetry.space_group_name_H-M   'P 1'
#
loop_
_entity.id
_entity.type
_entity.pdbx_description
1 polymer ?
#
loop_
_entity_poly.entity_id
_entity_poly.type
_entity_poly.pdbx_seq_one_letter_code
_entity_poly.pdbx_strand_id
1 'polypeptide(L)'
;MRIHDIDFDKSIDEVGIFLTLDEAKELRDSLEILINNPAEHHGHIYDIPAECKKQIIVAVYTKDNINMFDERSRKLIEEDK
;
A
#
# COMPACT_ATOMS: atom_id res chain seq x y z
N MET A 1 -6.98 -0.36 -9.70
CA MET A 1 -6.09 -0.13 -8.54
C MET A 1 -6.94 0.60 -7.52
N ARG A 2 -6.70 0.39 -6.23
CA ARG A 2 -7.42 1.08 -5.17
C ARG A 2 -6.45 2.04 -4.49
N ILE A 3 -6.77 3.32 -4.43
CA ILE A 3 -5.91 4.36 -3.85
C ILE A 3 -6.66 5.03 -2.71
N HIS A 4 -6.07 4.99 -1.52
CA HIS A 4 -6.68 5.49 -0.29
C HIS A 4 -5.91 6.69 0.24
N ASP A 5 -6.59 7.82 0.35
CA ASP A 5 -6.13 8.97 1.11
C ASP A 5 -6.43 8.70 2.60
N ILE A 6 -5.40 8.28 3.34
CA ILE A 6 -5.50 7.84 4.74
C ILE A 6 -5.96 8.99 5.64
N ASP A 7 -5.44 10.20 5.41
CA ASP A 7 -5.69 11.37 6.25
C ASP A 7 -7.14 11.85 6.12
N PHE A 8 -7.70 11.82 4.90
CA PHE A 8 -9.06 12.30 4.63
C PHE A 8 -10.11 11.20 4.55
N ASP A 9 -9.71 9.93 4.71
CA ASP A 9 -10.58 8.76 4.57
C ASP A 9 -11.42 8.77 3.28
N LYS A 10 -10.76 8.87 2.14
CA LYS A 10 -11.45 8.85 0.84
C LYS A 10 -10.68 8.03 -0.17
N SER A 11 -11.42 7.37 -1.07
CA SER A 11 -10.83 6.88 -2.31
C SER A 11 -10.50 8.06 -3.22
N ILE A 12 -9.43 7.90 -4.01
CA ILE A 12 -9.05 8.86 -5.05
C ILE A 12 -8.75 8.12 -6.34
N ASP A 13 -9.01 8.77 -7.48
CA ASP A 13 -8.86 8.15 -8.79
C ASP A 13 -7.42 8.24 -9.34
N GLU A 14 -6.65 9.24 -8.88
CA GLU A 14 -5.32 9.54 -9.39
C GLU A 14 -4.39 9.96 -8.26
N VAL A 15 -3.14 9.47 -8.31
CA VAL A 15 -2.07 9.86 -7.39
C VAL A 15 -0.75 10.02 -8.16
N GLY A 16 -0.06 11.13 -7.91
CA GLY A 16 1.31 11.35 -8.39
C GLY A 16 2.31 10.94 -7.31
N ILE A 17 3.23 10.03 -7.65
CA ILE A 17 4.26 9.54 -6.73
C ILE A 17 5.64 9.95 -7.28
N PHE A 18 6.42 10.65 -6.46
CA PHE A 18 7.75 11.14 -6.81
C PHE A 18 8.77 10.48 -5.87
N LEU A 19 9.57 9.56 -6.42
CA LEU A 19 10.56 8.79 -5.67
C LEU A 19 11.96 9.15 -6.13
N THR A 20 12.87 9.19 -5.17
CA THR A 20 14.29 9.00 -5.42
C THR A 20 14.57 7.58 -5.91
N LEU A 21 15.77 7.35 -6.45
CA LEU A 21 16.16 6.03 -6.93
C LEU A 21 16.13 4.97 -5.83
N ASP A 22 16.48 5.32 -4.59
CA ASP A 22 16.53 4.35 -3.49
C ASP A 22 15.13 4.03 -2.96
N GLU A 23 14.25 5.03 -2.83
CA GLU A 23 12.82 4.79 -2.51
C GLU A 23 12.14 3.93 -3.60
N ALA A 24 12.51 4.13 -4.88
CA ALA A 24 12.00 3.29 -5.97
C ALA A 24 12.49 1.83 -5.89
N LYS A 25 13.72 1.58 -5.41
CA LYS A 25 14.21 0.22 -5.15
C LYS A 25 13.50 -0.40 -3.96
N GLU A 26 13.30 0.35 -2.88
CA GLU A 26 12.57 -0.12 -1.71
C GLU A 26 11.13 -0.49 -2.06
N LEU A 27 10.45 0.32 -2.87
CA LEU A 27 9.13 0.00 -3.40
C LEU A 27 9.15 -1.31 -4.21
N ARG A 28 10.10 -1.46 -5.15
CA ARG A 28 10.24 -2.68 -5.94
C ARG A 28 10.45 -3.90 -5.06
N ASP A 29 11.39 -3.83 -4.12
CA ASP A 29 11.76 -4.96 -3.27
C ASP A 29 10.60 -5.34 -2.33
N SER A 30 9.89 -4.34 -1.80
CA SER A 30 8.66 -4.55 -1.01
C SER A 30 7.57 -5.24 -1.82
N LEU A 31 7.34 -4.80 -3.06
CA LEU A 31 6.36 -5.44 -3.96
C LEU A 31 6.76 -6.87 -4.29
N GLU A 32 8.04 -7.15 -4.55
CA GLU A 32 8.53 -8.50 -4.83
C GLU A 32 8.29 -9.44 -3.65
N ILE A 33 8.52 -8.98 -2.41
CA ILE A 33 8.21 -9.76 -1.19
C ILE A 33 6.70 -10.04 -1.11
N LEU A 34 5.86 -9.02 -1.26
CA LEU A 34 4.40 -9.17 -1.17
C LEU A 34 3.82 -10.07 -2.28
N ILE A 35 4.39 -10.05 -3.48
CA ILE A 35 3.98 -10.93 -4.58
C ILE A 35 4.30 -12.39 -4.27
N ASN A 36 5.50 -12.65 -3.71
CA ASN A 36 5.95 -14.01 -3.40
C ASN A 36 5.32 -14.55 -2.10
N ASN A 37 4.90 -13.67 -1.18
CA ASN A 37 4.27 -14.02 0.08
C ASN A 37 3.14 -13.04 0.47
N PRO A 38 1.97 -13.09 -0.20
CA PRO A 38 0.87 -12.15 0.04
C PRO A 38 0.21 -12.31 1.42
N ALA A 39 0.62 -13.29 2.22
CA ALA A 39 0.19 -13.41 3.61
C ALA A 39 0.81 -12.32 4.51
N GLU A 40 1.90 -11.66 4.09
CA GLU A 40 2.36 -10.44 4.75
C GLU A 40 1.52 -9.26 4.21
N HIS A 41 0.67 -8.69 5.06
CA HIS A 41 -0.49 -7.94 4.58
C HIS A 41 -0.20 -6.56 3.97
N HIS A 42 1.01 -6.00 4.12
CA HIS A 42 1.42 -4.73 3.52
C HIS A 42 2.91 -4.45 3.72
N GLY A 43 3.47 -3.56 2.88
CA GLY A 43 4.79 -2.97 3.01
C GLY A 43 4.71 -1.46 3.13
N HIS A 44 5.66 -0.87 3.83
CA HIS A 44 5.80 0.58 4.00
C HIS A 44 7.09 1.05 3.33
N ILE A 45 7.00 2.13 2.56
CA ILE A 45 8.13 2.81 1.95
C ILE A 45 8.22 4.19 2.59
N TYR A 46 9.38 4.55 3.16
CA TYR A 46 9.56 5.78 3.93
C TYR A 46 10.56 6.72 3.26
N ASP A 47 10.41 8.04 3.47
CA ASP A 47 11.42 9.02 3.06
C ASP A 47 12.69 8.97 3.93
N ILE A 48 12.50 8.92 5.25
CA ILE A 48 13.54 8.80 6.25
C ILE A 48 13.05 7.82 7.33
N PRO A 49 13.66 6.61 7.45
CA PRO A 49 13.17 5.56 8.37
C PRO A 49 13.10 5.98 9.84
N ALA A 50 13.90 6.95 10.26
CA ALA A 50 13.91 7.44 11.64
C ALA A 50 12.83 8.51 11.92
N GLU A 51 12.32 9.18 10.87
CA GLU A 51 11.39 10.31 11.01
C GLU A 51 9.98 9.98 10.53
N CYS A 52 9.82 8.99 9.63
CA CYS A 52 8.54 8.49 9.11
C CYS A 52 7.54 9.60 8.73
N LYS A 53 8.03 10.71 8.18
CA LYS A 53 7.17 11.88 7.87
C LYS A 53 6.35 11.66 6.62
N LYS A 54 6.89 10.95 5.65
CA LYS A 54 6.18 10.57 4.42
C LYS A 54 6.29 9.07 4.25
N GLN A 55 5.16 8.45 3.93
CA GLN A 55 5.14 7.02 3.64
C GLN A 55 4.20 6.69 2.50
N ILE A 56 4.52 5.61 1.80
CA ILE A 56 3.63 4.92 0.88
C ILE A 56 3.36 3.55 1.49
N ILE A 57 2.09 3.21 1.67
CA ILE A 57 1.67 1.88 2.09
C ILE A 57 1.21 1.14 0.85
N VAL A 58 1.80 -0.02 0.58
CA VAL A 58 1.39 -0.91 -0.51
C VAL A 58 0.97 -2.26 0.06
N ALA A 59 -0.06 -2.84 -0.50
CA ALA A 59 -0.57 -4.15 -0.09
C ALA A 59 -0.96 -4.97 -1.30
N VAL A 60 -0.75 -6.29 -1.22
CA VAL A 60 -1.20 -7.25 -2.22
C VAL A 60 -2.32 -8.08 -1.61
N TYR A 61 -3.52 -7.95 -2.17
CA TYR A 61 -4.66 -8.74 -1.75
C TYR A 61 -5.00 -9.81 -2.79
N THR A 62 -5.47 -10.94 -2.30
CA THR A 62 -6.01 -12.09 -3.03
C THR A 62 -7.35 -12.45 -2.41
N LYS A 63 -8.10 -13.35 -3.04
CA LYS A 63 -9.35 -13.85 -2.45
C LYS A 63 -9.11 -14.56 -1.11
N ASP A 64 -7.92 -15.10 -0.91
CA ASP A 64 -7.59 -15.94 0.25
C ASP A 64 -7.15 -15.10 1.46
N ASN A 65 -6.60 -13.89 1.24
CA ASN A 65 -6.12 -13.02 2.31
C ASN A 65 -7.00 -11.78 2.58
N ILE A 66 -8.06 -11.55 1.78
CA ILE A 66 -8.87 -10.32 1.92
C ILE A 66 -9.45 -10.13 3.32
N ASN A 67 -9.77 -11.23 4.01
CA ASN A 67 -10.31 -11.21 5.38
C ASN A 67 -9.28 -10.78 6.44
N MET A 68 -8.00 -10.71 6.08
CA MET A 68 -6.92 -10.30 6.98
C MET A 68 -6.73 -8.78 7.03
N PHE A 69 -7.30 -8.05 6.06
CA PHE A 69 -7.38 -6.59 6.11
C PHE A 69 -8.44 -6.14 7.11
N ASP A 70 -8.29 -4.94 7.68
CA ASP A 70 -9.32 -4.34 8.51
C ASP A 70 -10.60 -4.05 7.70
N GLU A 71 -11.70 -3.82 8.40
CA GLU A 71 -13.02 -3.65 7.79
C GLU A 71 -13.06 -2.52 6.76
N ARG A 72 -12.32 -1.43 7.00
CA ARG A 72 -12.33 -0.25 6.13
C ARG A 72 -11.51 -0.50 4.87
N SER A 73 -10.31 -1.09 5.00
CA SER A 73 -9.52 -1.50 3.84
C SER A 73 -10.26 -2.54 2.99
N ARG A 74 -10.96 -3.51 3.59
CA ARG A 74 -11.80 -4.46 2.84
C ARG A 74 -12.92 -3.76 2.08
N LYS A 75 -13.63 -2.84 2.75
CA LYS A 75 -14.70 -2.07 2.12
C LYS A 75 -14.20 -1.30 0.90
N LEU A 76 -13.04 -0.65 1.03
CA LEU A 76 -12.42 0.05 -0.09
C LEU A 76 -12.03 -0.91 -1.22
N ILE A 77 -11.45 -2.07 -0.91
CA ILE A 77 -11.12 -3.10 -1.91
C ILE A 77 -12.36 -3.63 -2.65
N GLU A 78 -13.47 -3.82 -1.95
CA GLU A 78 -14.69 -4.44 -2.48
C GLU A 78 -15.62 -3.46 -3.23
N GLU A 79 -15.70 -2.21 -2.77
CA GLU A 79 -16.62 -1.18 -3.27
C GLU A 79 -15.99 -0.31 -4.37
N ASP A 80 -14.68 -0.08 -4.34
CA ASP A 80 -13.96 0.67 -5.37
C ASP A 80 -13.68 -0.23 -6.58
N LYS A 81 -14.66 -0.39 -7.48
CA LYS A 81 -14.63 -1.32 -8.61
C LYS A 81 -14.05 -0.73 -9.89
#